data_AF-A0A1G5AUH1-F1
#
_entry.id   AF-A0A1G5AUH1-F1
#
_cell.length_a   1.000
_cell.length_b   1.000
_cell.length_c   1.000
_cell.angle_alpha   90.00
_cell.angle_beta   90.00
_cell.angle_gamma   90.00
#
_symmetry.space_group_name_H-M   'P 1'
#
loop_
_entity.id
_entity.type
_entity.pdbx_description
1 polymer ?
#
loop_
_entity_poly.entity_id
_entity_poly.type
_entity_poly.pdbx_seq_one_letter_code
_entity_poly.pdbx_strand_id
1 'polypeptide(L)'
;MMKISHRIKLILIFMGIMLTVTSCASQGVTSYDIDITMEGGSGKACIISPVTITETAGEITAKLVWSSPNYDYMIVDGVKYDNETPGENSTFTIPVNSLDEPLTVIGDTVAMSTPHEIEYVILWGDQRDSNATDADTGDHTGGGNGAAVNDVTENSDTSEKAANNDALSYEDLEQTGVMDLKYAERFSVTMYGEYKLIHIDEDQDFLLVPEGVPVPSDVPEDITVLQMPLDHSYMVSTSAMDLVSKAGALGSVSMASLEAEDWHVDEVRHAMENGDIVYAGKYKAPDYELIMGRNCDVAIENTMIYHEPAVQEKLEELGIPVMVEMSSYEEHPLGRLEWIRFYGTLFGTEETADPYFDDAIKKAQFIMEQPDTGLDVAFFHVTASGMINVRKPGDYVSKMIEMSGGHYIIKSDDEDNMLSTMNMQMEDFYGAAADADIIIYNSTIGGEISSLDELISRNKLFADFKAVKNGRVYCTSEDFFQKTTGMADFMNDLHNAFTDSSDEFVYLNRVE
;
A
#
# COMPACT_ATOMS: atom_id res chain seq x y z
N MET A 1 -50.33 57.26 -3.32
CA MET A 1 -50.38 57.91 -2.00
C MET A 1 -51.84 58.10 -1.57
N MET A 2 -52.42 57.18 -0.80
CA MET A 2 -53.36 57.49 0.30
C MET A 2 -53.63 56.21 1.10
N LYS A 3 -53.46 56.31 2.41
CA LYS A 3 -53.49 55.24 3.41
C LYS A 3 -54.89 54.67 3.59
N ILE A 4 -55.00 53.35 3.78
CA ILE A 4 -56.15 52.69 4.41
C ILE A 4 -55.62 51.77 5.51
N SER A 5 -56.29 51.83 6.66
CA SER A 5 -55.94 51.19 7.92
C SER A 5 -56.89 50.04 8.26
N HIS A 6 -56.49 49.28 9.30
CA HIS A 6 -57.21 48.26 10.08
C HIS A 6 -57.29 46.85 9.46
N ARG A 7 -56.87 45.84 10.24
CA ARG A 7 -57.76 45.15 11.20
C ARG A 7 -57.04 44.15 12.11
N ILE A 8 -57.38 44.29 13.40
CA ILE A 8 -57.25 43.33 14.50
C ILE A 8 -58.24 42.17 14.30
N LYS A 9 -57.87 40.95 14.70
CA LYS A 9 -58.80 39.99 15.33
C LYS A 9 -58.07 38.85 16.06
N LEU A 10 -58.24 38.87 17.38
CA LEU A 10 -57.99 37.80 18.34
C LEU A 10 -59.33 37.10 18.60
N ILE A 11 -59.43 35.78 18.43
CA ILE A 11 -60.53 34.96 18.99
C ILE A 11 -59.95 33.60 19.43
N LEU A 12 -59.98 33.36 20.74
CA LEU A 12 -59.88 32.06 21.39
C LEU A 12 -61.24 31.37 21.36
N ILE A 13 -61.31 30.11 20.90
CA ILE A 13 -62.33 29.13 21.34
C ILE A 13 -61.64 27.75 21.39
N PHE A 14 -61.68 27.13 22.57
CA PHE A 14 -61.29 25.74 22.81
C PHE A 14 -62.55 24.90 23.06
N MET A 15 -62.45 23.61 22.72
CA MET A 15 -63.23 22.47 23.26
C MET A 15 -64.40 21.93 22.41
N GLY A 16 -64.29 20.66 21.99
CA GLY A 16 -65.46 19.80 21.73
C GLY A 16 -65.41 18.78 20.58
N ILE A 17 -64.47 17.83 20.63
CA ILE A 17 -64.53 16.43 20.15
C ILE A 17 -65.62 16.08 19.12
N MET A 18 -65.20 15.76 17.88
CA MET A 18 -65.80 14.69 17.10
C MET A 18 -64.71 13.94 16.31
N LEU A 19 -64.62 12.66 16.63
CA LEU A 19 -63.66 11.67 16.16
C LEU A 19 -63.75 11.53 14.63
N THR A 20 -62.69 11.91 13.92
CA THR A 20 -62.34 11.26 12.64
C THR A 20 -61.00 10.59 12.87
N VAL A 21 -61.01 9.27 12.72
CA VAL A 21 -59.84 8.41 12.81
C VAL A 21 -59.01 8.69 11.56
N THR A 22 -58.16 9.70 11.63
CA THR A 22 -56.92 9.66 10.85
C THR A 22 -55.97 8.89 11.73
N SER A 23 -55.68 7.65 11.31
CA SER A 23 -54.57 6.88 11.83
C SER A 23 -53.35 7.79 11.90
N CYS A 24 -53.02 8.23 13.11
CA CYS A 24 -51.65 8.63 13.41
C CYS A 24 -50.91 7.30 13.39
N ALA A 25 -50.51 6.87 12.18
CA ALA A 25 -49.45 5.90 12.08
C ALA A 25 -48.32 6.49 12.93
N SER A 26 -47.99 5.84 14.04
CA SER A 26 -46.68 6.02 14.63
C SER A 26 -45.71 5.87 13.46
N GLN A 27 -45.12 6.96 13.00
CA GLN A 27 -44.03 6.89 12.05
C GLN A 27 -43.00 6.03 12.76
N GLY A 28 -42.91 4.77 12.36
CA GLY A 28 -42.06 3.80 13.00
C GLY A 28 -40.65 4.28 12.76
N VAL A 29 -40.01 4.81 13.81
CA VAL A 29 -38.57 4.99 13.80
C VAL A 29 -38.00 3.59 13.84
N THR A 30 -37.34 3.18 12.77
CA THR A 30 -36.64 1.89 12.71
C THR A 30 -35.16 2.19 12.80
N SER A 31 -34.45 1.47 13.67
CA SER A 31 -33.01 1.61 13.81
C SER A 31 -32.36 0.23 13.82
N TYR A 32 -31.26 0.13 13.09
CA TYR A 32 -30.52 -1.11 12.86
C TYR A 32 -29.08 -0.77 12.48
N ASP A 33 -28.20 -1.76 12.60
CA ASP A 33 -26.78 -1.58 12.33
C ASP A 33 -26.41 -2.24 10.99
N ILE A 34 -25.62 -1.54 10.18
CA ILE A 34 -25.09 -2.02 8.91
C ILE A 34 -23.58 -2.07 9.00
N ASP A 35 -22.98 -3.18 8.57
CA ASP A 35 -21.54 -3.21 8.35
C ASP A 35 -21.18 -2.28 7.20
N ILE A 36 -20.14 -1.47 7.37
CA ILE A 36 -19.63 -0.63 6.29
C ILE A 36 -18.19 -0.97 6.00
N THR A 37 -17.83 -0.77 4.74
CA THR A 37 -16.46 -0.71 4.28
C THR A 37 -16.18 0.73 3.89
N MET A 38 -14.95 1.19 4.06
CA MET A 38 -14.56 2.55 3.71
C MET A 38 -13.36 2.47 2.77
N GLU A 39 -13.47 3.11 1.62
CA GLU A 39 -12.39 3.29 0.64
C GLU A 39 -11.92 4.76 0.66
N GLY A 40 -10.74 5.02 0.12
CA GLY A 40 -10.12 6.35 0.17
C GLY A 40 -9.52 6.68 1.54
N GLY A 41 -9.38 7.96 1.85
CA GLY A 41 -8.80 8.38 3.12
C GLY A 41 -7.27 8.47 3.16
N SER A 42 -6.74 8.78 4.35
CA SER A 42 -5.31 8.71 4.67
C SER A 42 -4.86 7.36 5.22
N GLY A 43 -5.77 6.40 5.38
CA GLY A 43 -5.51 5.09 6.01
C GLY A 43 -5.34 5.11 7.53
N LYS A 44 -5.23 6.28 8.17
CA LYS A 44 -4.93 6.42 9.62
C LYS A 44 -6.16 6.43 10.53
N ALA A 45 -7.35 6.68 9.98
CA ALA A 45 -8.60 6.69 10.74
C ALA A 45 -9.74 6.15 9.88
N CYS A 46 -10.70 5.48 10.51
CA CYS A 46 -11.84 4.86 9.86
C CYS A 46 -13.14 5.23 10.55
N ILE A 47 -14.27 5.08 9.86
CA ILE A 47 -15.56 5.04 10.54
C ILE A 47 -15.73 3.62 11.11
N ILE A 48 -16.00 3.55 12.41
CA ILE A 48 -16.17 2.30 13.15
C ILE A 48 -17.42 1.59 12.63
N SER A 49 -17.21 0.40 12.06
CA SER A 49 -18.26 -0.51 11.62
C SER A 49 -18.68 -1.45 12.77
N PRO A 50 -19.98 -1.78 12.91
CA PRO A 50 -21.09 -1.34 12.10
C PRO A 50 -21.59 0.06 12.48
N VAL A 51 -22.24 0.75 11.53
CA VAL A 51 -22.86 2.07 11.77
C VAL A 51 -24.35 1.94 11.98
N THR A 52 -24.88 2.81 12.84
CA THR A 52 -26.31 2.82 13.13
C THR A 52 -27.07 3.64 12.09
N ILE A 53 -28.03 3.00 11.43
CA ILE A 53 -29.00 3.62 10.52
C ILE A 53 -30.29 3.91 11.29
N THR A 54 -30.90 5.05 11.02
CA THR A 54 -32.23 5.42 11.53
C THR A 54 -33.13 5.83 10.37
N GLU A 55 -34.26 5.15 10.22
CA GLU A 55 -35.29 5.49 9.24
C GLU A 55 -36.50 6.11 9.93
N THR A 56 -36.83 7.35 9.57
CA THR A 56 -38.01 8.06 10.08
C THR A 56 -38.79 8.68 8.94
N ALA A 57 -40.04 8.28 8.76
CA ALA A 57 -40.95 8.87 7.75
C ALA A 57 -40.41 8.85 6.29
N GLY A 58 -39.52 7.91 5.97
CA GLY A 58 -38.89 7.78 4.65
C GLY A 58 -37.56 8.54 4.50
N GLU A 59 -37.09 9.23 5.54
CA GLU A 59 -35.74 9.78 5.60
C GLU A 59 -34.80 8.79 6.30
N ILE A 60 -33.64 8.55 5.71
CA ILE A 60 -32.60 7.67 6.22
C ILE A 60 -31.46 8.55 6.74
N THR A 61 -31.03 8.32 7.98
CA THR A 61 -29.81 8.93 8.53
C THR A 61 -28.83 7.88 8.99
N ALA A 62 -27.54 8.12 8.81
CA ALA A 62 -26.45 7.30 9.32
C ALA A 62 -25.71 8.04 10.42
N LYS A 63 -25.47 7.37 11.55
CA LYS A 63 -24.59 7.87 12.61
C LYS A 63 -23.20 7.27 12.43
N LEU A 64 -22.25 8.10 12.04
CA LEU A 64 -20.87 7.74 11.76
C LEU A 64 -19.99 8.12 12.94
N VAL A 65 -19.31 7.14 13.53
CA VAL A 65 -18.33 7.36 14.61
C VAL A 65 -16.95 7.05 14.08
N TRP A 66 -16.05 8.02 14.08
CA TRP A 66 -14.68 7.84 13.63
C TRP A 66 -13.81 7.17 14.69
N SER A 67 -12.77 6.45 14.30
CA SER A 67 -11.76 5.89 15.20
C SER A 67 -10.83 6.95 15.79
N SER A 68 -10.96 8.21 15.34
CA SER A 68 -10.17 9.35 15.77
C SER A 68 -11.06 10.46 16.33
N PRO A 69 -10.63 11.15 17.40
CA PRO A 69 -11.32 12.33 17.94
C PRO A 69 -11.03 13.63 17.16
N ASN A 70 -10.16 13.56 16.14
CA ASN A 70 -9.56 14.73 15.51
C ASN A 70 -10.22 15.12 14.18
N TYR A 71 -11.53 14.89 14.02
CA TYR A 71 -12.33 15.43 12.92
C TYR A 71 -13.22 16.56 13.41
N ASP A 72 -13.13 17.71 12.76
CA ASP A 72 -13.88 18.92 13.12
C ASP A 72 -15.24 18.97 12.40
N TYR A 73 -15.26 18.63 11.12
CA TYR A 73 -16.48 18.56 10.32
C TYR A 73 -16.42 17.50 9.21
N MET A 74 -17.60 17.10 8.72
CA MET A 74 -17.77 16.31 7.51
C MET A 74 -18.56 17.08 6.45
N ILE A 75 -18.26 16.86 5.18
CA ILE A 75 -19.06 17.33 4.04
C ILE A 75 -19.67 16.12 3.33
N VAL A 76 -20.99 16.15 3.14
CA VAL A 76 -21.75 15.13 2.42
C VAL A 76 -22.67 15.84 1.43
N ASP A 77 -22.61 15.48 0.15
CA ASP A 77 -23.34 16.14 -0.94
C ASP A 77 -23.16 17.68 -0.96
N GLY A 78 -21.97 18.16 -0.57
CA GLY A 78 -21.65 19.59 -0.50
C GLY A 78 -22.24 20.33 0.73
N VAL A 79 -22.87 19.61 1.67
CA VAL A 79 -23.39 20.15 2.93
C VAL A 79 -22.46 19.80 4.07
N LYS A 80 -22.09 20.78 4.89
CA LYS A 80 -21.20 20.63 6.04
C LYS A 80 -21.97 20.24 7.32
N TYR A 81 -21.44 19.27 8.05
CA TYR A 81 -21.90 18.74 9.33
C TYR A 81 -20.78 18.85 10.38
N ASP A 82 -21.01 19.56 11.47
CA ASP A 82 -20.02 19.72 12.54
C ASP A 82 -20.00 18.50 13.48
N ASN A 83 -18.85 18.21 14.10
CA ASN A 83 -18.69 17.09 15.04
C ASN A 83 -19.60 17.24 16.26
N GLU A 84 -20.37 16.19 16.57
CA GLU A 84 -21.34 16.16 17.66
C GLU A 84 -20.70 15.89 19.04
N THR A 85 -19.49 15.31 19.08
CA THR A 85 -18.83 14.84 20.32
C THR A 85 -17.38 15.35 20.43
N PRO A 86 -17.17 16.62 20.85
CA PRO A 86 -15.83 17.16 21.04
C PRO A 86 -15.11 16.49 22.22
N GLY A 87 -13.91 15.93 21.99
CA GLY A 87 -13.04 15.32 23.01
C GLY A 87 -13.21 13.81 23.20
N GLU A 88 -14.13 13.20 22.47
CA GLU A 88 -14.23 11.76 22.24
C GLU A 88 -14.08 11.51 20.73
N ASN A 89 -14.17 10.25 20.30
CA ASN A 89 -14.20 9.89 18.88
C ASN A 89 -15.22 10.74 18.11
N SER A 90 -14.80 11.32 16.98
CA SER A 90 -15.62 12.27 16.23
C SER A 90 -16.87 11.60 15.71
N THR A 91 -18.04 12.20 15.94
CA THR A 91 -19.33 11.61 15.61
C THR A 91 -20.14 12.57 14.73
N PHE A 92 -20.74 12.03 13.68
CA PHE A 92 -21.56 12.79 12.73
C PHE A 92 -22.83 12.03 12.39
N THR A 93 -23.99 12.69 12.48
CA THR A 93 -25.25 12.16 11.96
C THR A 93 -25.60 12.84 10.63
N ILE A 94 -25.60 12.07 9.55
CA ILE A 94 -25.78 12.57 8.19
C ILE A 94 -27.02 11.95 7.52
N PRO A 95 -27.73 12.68 6.64
CA PRO A 95 -28.74 12.08 5.78
C PRO A 95 -28.09 11.22 4.69
N VAL A 96 -28.73 10.11 4.34
CA VAL A 96 -28.27 9.18 3.30
C VAL A 96 -29.39 8.98 2.28
N ASN A 97 -29.08 9.17 0.99
CA ASN A 97 -30.08 9.07 -0.09
C ASN A 97 -30.37 7.62 -0.49
N SER A 98 -29.37 6.75 -0.41
CA SER A 98 -29.44 5.32 -0.75
C SER A 98 -28.39 4.55 0.02
N LEU A 99 -28.74 3.35 0.48
CA LEU A 99 -27.81 2.38 1.08
C LEU A 99 -27.33 1.35 0.05
N ASP A 100 -27.81 1.40 -1.19
CA ASP A 100 -27.38 0.52 -2.28
C ASP A 100 -26.27 1.13 -3.15
N GLU A 101 -25.93 2.41 -2.92
CA GLU A 101 -24.92 3.15 -3.66
C GLU A 101 -23.79 3.63 -2.72
N PRO A 102 -22.53 3.66 -3.19
CA PRO A 102 -21.43 4.24 -2.42
C PRO A 102 -21.72 5.69 -2.01
N LEU A 103 -21.38 6.05 -0.78
CA LEU A 103 -21.52 7.42 -0.28
C LEU A 103 -20.15 8.09 -0.15
N THR A 104 -19.88 9.11 -0.96
CA THR A 104 -18.69 9.95 -0.81
C THR A 104 -18.88 10.96 0.31
N VAL A 105 -17.90 11.04 1.21
CA VAL A 105 -17.85 12.00 2.31
C VAL A 105 -16.46 12.62 2.40
N ILE A 106 -16.36 13.88 2.83
CA ILE A 106 -15.08 14.56 3.06
C ILE A 106 -14.96 14.88 4.55
N GLY A 107 -13.95 14.35 5.23
CA GLY A 107 -13.67 14.65 6.63
C GLY A 107 -12.50 15.61 6.77
N ASP A 108 -12.69 16.71 7.50
CA ASP A 108 -11.60 17.62 7.86
C ASP A 108 -10.93 17.16 9.16
N THR A 109 -9.63 16.84 9.11
CA THR A 109 -8.85 16.42 10.27
C THR A 109 -7.79 17.42 10.68
N VAL A 110 -7.68 17.65 11.98
CA VAL A 110 -6.66 18.51 12.60
C VAL A 110 -5.53 17.73 13.29
N ALA A 111 -5.51 16.40 13.12
CA ALA A 111 -4.50 15.53 13.74
C ALA A 111 -3.06 15.85 13.30
N MET A 112 -2.88 16.55 12.17
CA MET A 112 -1.59 16.82 11.53
C MET A 112 -1.10 18.26 11.69
N SER A 113 -1.54 18.98 12.73
CA SER A 113 -1.17 20.38 13.04
C SER A 113 -1.71 21.46 12.08
N THR A 114 -2.10 21.08 10.85
CA THR A 114 -2.92 21.88 9.91
C THR A 114 -4.19 21.10 9.53
N PRO A 115 -5.34 21.77 9.29
CA PRO A 115 -6.55 21.10 8.81
C PRO A 115 -6.36 20.51 7.41
N HIS A 116 -6.78 19.26 7.22
CA HIS A 116 -6.78 18.58 5.92
C HIS A 116 -8.17 17.99 5.65
N GLU A 117 -8.76 18.37 4.53
CA GLU A 117 -9.97 17.74 4.00
C GLU A 117 -9.58 16.48 3.23
N ILE A 118 -10.07 15.33 3.71
CA ILE A 118 -9.76 14.02 3.15
C ILE A 118 -11.06 13.39 2.66
N GLU A 119 -11.07 12.92 1.41
CA GLU A 119 -12.22 12.23 0.82
C GLU A 119 -12.22 10.73 1.15
N TYR A 120 -13.41 10.23 1.47
CA TYR A 120 -13.70 8.84 1.79
C TYR A 120 -14.93 8.38 1.01
N VAL A 121 -14.99 7.11 0.69
CA VAL A 121 -16.15 6.46 0.06
C VAL A 121 -16.64 5.36 0.98
N ILE A 122 -17.88 5.48 1.47
CA ILE A 122 -18.52 4.49 2.32
C ILE A 122 -19.29 3.52 1.45
N LEU A 123 -18.92 2.24 1.53
CA LEU A 123 -19.62 1.11 0.92
C LEU A 123 -20.48 0.43 1.99
N TRP A 124 -21.79 0.41 1.77
CA TRP A 124 -22.73 -0.24 2.68
C TRP A 124 -22.71 -1.76 2.47
N GLY A 125 -22.54 -2.50 3.56
CA GLY A 125 -22.57 -3.95 3.60
C GLY A 125 -23.91 -4.46 4.14
N ASP A 126 -23.87 -5.67 4.71
CA ASP A 126 -25.08 -6.35 5.17
C ASP A 126 -25.59 -5.77 6.50
N GLN A 127 -26.93 -5.73 6.62
CA GLN A 127 -27.59 -5.43 7.88
C GLN A 127 -27.35 -6.56 8.89
N ARG A 128 -26.90 -6.23 10.10
CA ARG A 128 -26.76 -7.23 11.17
C ARG A 128 -28.12 -7.50 11.80
N ASP A 129 -28.55 -8.77 11.77
CA ASP A 129 -29.69 -9.24 12.55
C ASP A 129 -29.31 -9.27 14.04
N SER A 130 -30.02 -8.51 14.86
CA SER A 130 -29.81 -8.39 16.31
C SER A 130 -30.25 -9.62 17.13
N ASN A 131 -30.08 -10.83 16.58
CA ASN A 131 -30.39 -12.10 17.23
C ASN A 131 -29.32 -13.18 16.98
N ALA A 132 -28.11 -12.98 17.52
CA ALA A 132 -27.18 -14.07 17.77
C ALA A 132 -26.54 -13.87 19.15
N THR A 133 -27.17 -14.46 20.17
CA THR A 133 -26.63 -14.54 21.53
C THR A 133 -25.66 -15.70 21.67
N ASP A 134 -24.54 -15.43 22.34
CA ASP A 134 -23.61 -16.37 22.98
C ASP A 134 -24.23 -17.71 23.40
N ALA A 135 -23.59 -18.80 22.98
CA ALA A 135 -23.43 -20.03 23.77
C ALA A 135 -22.57 -21.06 23.00
N ASP A 136 -21.35 -21.33 23.47
CA ASP A 136 -21.00 -22.72 23.78
C ASP A 136 -19.90 -22.80 24.85
N THR A 137 -20.34 -23.10 26.07
CA THR A 137 -19.52 -23.70 27.12
C THR A 137 -20.13 -25.06 27.41
N GLY A 138 -19.47 -26.14 26.97
CA GLY A 138 -19.78 -27.52 27.32
C GLY A 138 -18.47 -28.26 27.56
N ASP A 139 -17.99 -28.33 28.80
CA ASP A 139 -18.16 -29.47 29.72
C ASP A 139 -17.92 -30.85 29.10
N HIS A 140 -16.74 -31.41 29.39
CA HIS A 140 -16.54 -32.84 29.43
C HIS A 140 -15.87 -33.25 30.76
N THR A 141 -16.71 -33.72 31.67
CA THR A 141 -16.33 -34.47 32.87
C THR A 141 -16.45 -35.98 32.66
N GLY A 142 -15.50 -36.73 33.24
CA GLY A 142 -15.50 -38.19 33.41
C GLY A 142 -14.12 -38.79 33.11
N GLY A 143 -13.18 -38.95 34.06
CA GLY A 143 -13.22 -39.86 35.22
C GLY A 143 -12.66 -41.23 34.80
N GLY A 144 -11.61 -41.84 35.36
CA GLY A 144 -10.80 -41.62 36.56
C GLY A 144 -9.85 -42.83 36.76
N ASN A 145 -9.20 -42.87 37.93
CA ASN A 145 -8.24 -43.85 38.48
C ASN A 145 -6.78 -43.76 37.98
N GLY A 146 -5.75 -43.61 38.82
CA GLY A 146 -5.67 -43.57 40.28
C GLY A 146 -4.26 -43.92 40.78
N ALA A 147 -3.89 -43.34 41.94
CA ALA A 147 -2.79 -43.70 42.85
C ALA A 147 -1.34 -43.38 42.35
N ALA A 148 -0.41 -42.88 43.17
CA ALA A 148 -0.34 -42.77 44.62
C ALA A 148 0.52 -41.57 45.07
N VAL A 149 0.20 -41.14 46.29
CA VAL A 149 0.81 -40.11 47.14
C VAL A 149 2.25 -40.49 47.55
N ASN A 150 3.14 -39.50 47.66
CA ASN A 150 4.00 -39.33 48.83
C ASN A 150 4.41 -37.87 48.98
N ASP A 151 4.11 -37.35 50.16
CA ASP A 151 4.42 -36.02 50.69
C ASP A 151 5.74 -36.08 51.50
N VAL A 152 6.17 -34.91 51.97
CA VAL A 152 7.12 -34.61 53.07
C VAL A 152 8.47 -33.98 52.65
N THR A 153 8.39 -32.65 52.49
CA THR A 153 9.15 -31.55 53.13
C THR A 153 10.69 -31.54 53.27
N GLU A 154 11.20 -30.38 52.83
CA GLU A 154 12.17 -29.46 53.47
C GLU A 154 13.66 -29.84 53.65
N ASN A 155 14.46 -28.94 53.06
CA ASN A 155 15.65 -28.25 53.58
C ASN A 155 17.04 -28.78 53.16
N SER A 156 17.76 -27.99 52.34
CA SER A 156 18.95 -27.24 52.79
C SER A 156 19.70 -26.62 51.61
N ASP A 157 20.10 -25.36 51.81
CA ASP A 157 21.12 -24.60 51.10
C ASP A 157 22.25 -25.41 50.44
N THR A 158 22.50 -25.14 49.16
CA THR A 158 23.86 -24.90 48.66
C THR A 158 23.77 -23.92 47.49
N SER A 159 24.29 -22.72 47.74
CA SER A 159 24.54 -21.66 46.77
C SER A 159 25.67 -22.01 45.81
N GLU A 160 25.57 -21.39 44.64
CA GLU A 160 26.67 -20.98 43.74
C GLU A 160 27.41 -22.04 42.92
N LYS A 161 27.01 -22.11 41.65
CA LYS A 161 27.83 -21.53 40.57
C LYS A 161 26.92 -21.02 39.45
N ALA A 162 26.44 -19.79 39.61
CA ALA A 162 25.95 -19.01 38.48
C ALA A 162 27.17 -18.72 37.59
N ALA A 163 27.12 -19.18 36.34
CA ALA A 163 27.96 -18.61 35.31
C ALA A 163 27.41 -17.20 35.07
N ASN A 164 28.22 -16.18 35.38
CA ASN A 164 27.96 -14.81 34.95
C ASN A 164 28.05 -14.83 33.42
N ASN A 165 26.92 -14.95 32.74
CA ASN A 165 26.80 -14.45 31.38
C ASN A 165 26.60 -12.95 31.55
N ASP A 166 27.69 -12.18 31.43
CA ASP A 166 27.59 -10.77 31.11
C ASP A 166 27.02 -10.71 29.68
N ALA A 167 25.69 -10.80 29.55
CA ALA A 167 25.01 -10.55 28.30
C ALA A 167 25.29 -9.10 27.92
N LEU A 168 25.78 -8.87 26.71
CA LEU A 168 26.01 -7.53 26.16
C LEU A 168 24.66 -6.80 26.14
N SER A 169 24.58 -5.62 26.76
CA SER A 169 23.36 -4.79 26.69
C SER A 169 23.28 -4.07 25.34
N TYR A 170 22.07 -3.84 24.84
CA TYR A 170 21.84 -3.04 23.64
C TYR A 170 22.42 -1.63 23.77
N GLU A 171 22.31 -1.02 24.96
CA GLU A 171 22.86 0.31 25.25
C GLU A 171 24.40 0.37 25.18
N ASP A 172 25.07 -0.79 25.33
CA ASP A 172 26.53 -0.91 25.25
C ASP A 172 27.03 -1.15 23.81
N LEU A 173 26.13 -1.25 22.83
CA LEU A 173 26.50 -1.40 21.43
C LEU A 173 27.17 -0.12 20.90
N GLU A 174 28.47 -0.22 20.59
CA GLU A 174 29.20 0.89 19.97
C GLU A 174 29.00 0.88 18.46
N GLN A 175 28.55 2.02 17.91
CA GLN A 175 28.44 2.20 16.47
C GLN A 175 29.82 2.10 15.82
N THR A 176 29.98 1.14 14.93
CA THR A 176 31.22 0.84 14.19
C THR A 176 31.21 1.35 12.76
N GLY A 177 30.03 1.66 12.21
CA GLY A 177 29.90 2.18 10.85
C GLY A 177 28.46 2.46 10.46
N VAL A 178 28.29 2.96 9.24
CA VAL A 178 27.03 3.12 8.54
C VAL A 178 27.19 2.66 7.09
N MET A 179 26.15 2.11 6.49
CA MET A 179 26.14 1.85 5.05
C MET A 179 26.14 3.18 4.30
N ASP A 180 27.10 3.33 3.38
CA ASP A 180 27.21 4.51 2.51
C ASP A 180 26.20 4.39 1.37
N LEU A 181 25.02 5.01 1.53
CA LEU A 181 23.97 5.07 0.52
C LEU A 181 24.17 6.28 -0.40
N LYS A 182 23.95 6.09 -1.71
CA LYS A 182 24.17 7.14 -2.72
C LYS A 182 22.87 7.77 -3.21
N TYR A 183 21.78 7.01 -3.21
CA TYR A 183 20.51 7.37 -3.84
C TYR A 183 19.28 6.97 -3.02
N ALA A 184 19.33 5.87 -2.27
CA ALA A 184 18.21 5.44 -1.43
C ALA A 184 18.07 6.35 -0.21
N GLU A 185 16.83 6.75 0.07
CA GLU A 185 16.49 7.64 1.20
C GLU A 185 15.50 6.98 2.17
N ARG A 186 14.90 5.85 1.80
CA ARG A 186 13.85 5.16 2.57
C ARG A 186 14.37 4.13 3.56
N PHE A 187 15.69 3.88 3.60
CA PHE A 187 16.29 3.05 4.63
C PHE A 187 17.68 3.54 5.03
N SER A 188 18.17 3.07 6.18
CA SER A 188 19.58 3.18 6.56
C SER A 188 20.04 1.91 7.27
N VAL A 189 21.35 1.68 7.28
CA VAL A 189 21.95 0.55 8.02
C VAL A 189 23.07 1.07 8.90
N THR A 190 22.96 0.84 10.20
CA THR A 190 23.99 1.16 11.18
C THR A 190 24.64 -0.12 11.70
N MET A 191 25.97 -0.20 11.67
CA MET A 191 26.70 -1.38 12.12
C MET A 191 27.15 -1.23 13.57
N TYR A 192 26.92 -2.25 14.39
CA TYR A 192 27.36 -2.35 15.78
C TYR A 192 28.19 -3.61 15.98
N GLY A 193 29.47 -3.59 15.59
CA GLY A 193 30.32 -4.77 15.63
C GLY A 193 29.79 -5.86 14.69
N GLU A 194 29.27 -6.95 15.25
CA GLU A 194 28.68 -8.06 14.49
C GLU A 194 27.19 -7.83 14.16
N TYR A 195 26.51 -6.92 14.86
CA TYR A 195 25.09 -6.61 14.62
C TYR A 195 24.92 -5.52 13.56
N LYS A 196 23.75 -5.50 12.92
CA LYS A 196 23.34 -4.42 12.02
C LYS A 196 21.92 -3.99 12.37
N LEU A 197 21.71 -2.69 12.55
CA LEU A 197 20.38 -2.10 12.70
C LEU A 197 19.94 -1.54 11.36
N ILE A 198 18.86 -2.09 10.82
CA ILE A 198 18.17 -1.57 9.65
C ILE A 198 17.05 -0.67 10.14
N HIS A 199 17.01 0.56 9.62
CA HIS A 199 15.91 1.50 9.81
C HIS A 199 15.22 1.70 8.46
N ILE A 200 13.88 1.60 8.40
CA ILE A 200 13.07 1.84 7.20
C ILE A 200 12.04 2.92 7.52
N ASP A 201 12.05 4.02 6.75
CA ASP A 201 11.26 5.23 7.01
C ASP A 201 11.28 5.63 8.50
N GLU A 202 10.23 6.27 9.05
CA GLU A 202 10.25 6.80 10.42
C GLU A 202 9.82 5.80 11.51
N ASP A 203 9.39 4.58 11.14
CA ASP A 203 8.58 3.73 12.02
C ASP A 203 8.98 2.26 12.09
N GLN A 204 10.04 1.81 11.40
CA GLN A 204 10.46 0.42 11.42
C GLN A 204 11.95 0.25 11.68
N ASP A 205 12.28 -0.43 12.77
CA ASP A 205 13.64 -0.78 13.16
C ASP A 205 13.82 -2.30 13.29
N PHE A 206 14.84 -2.85 12.63
CA PHE A 206 15.18 -4.27 12.66
C PHE A 206 16.64 -4.49 13.06
N LEU A 207 16.86 -5.18 14.17
CA LEU A 207 18.20 -5.58 14.60
C LEU A 207 18.54 -6.96 14.05
N LEU A 208 19.45 -7.01 13.08
CA LEU A 208 20.01 -8.25 12.57
C LEU A 208 21.05 -8.82 13.54
N VAL A 209 20.82 -10.05 13.98
CA VAL A 209 21.70 -10.80 14.88
C VAL A 209 22.28 -12.00 14.13
N PRO A 210 23.61 -12.07 13.89
CA PRO A 210 24.21 -13.19 13.18
C PRO A 210 24.03 -14.53 13.88
N GLU A 211 24.13 -15.63 13.12
CA GLU A 211 24.02 -16.98 13.66
C GLU A 211 25.03 -17.23 14.79
N GLY A 212 24.54 -17.72 15.93
CA GLY A 212 25.37 -18.05 17.08
C GLY A 212 25.86 -16.84 17.89
N VAL A 213 25.54 -15.62 17.47
CA VAL A 213 25.74 -14.39 18.26
C VAL A 213 24.53 -14.23 19.21
N PRO A 214 24.74 -14.00 20.51
CA PRO A 214 23.63 -13.81 21.45
C PRO A 214 22.87 -12.51 21.15
N VAL A 215 21.54 -12.53 21.26
CA VAL A 215 20.75 -11.29 21.24
C VAL A 215 21.18 -10.40 22.42
N PRO A 216 21.46 -9.11 22.22
CA PRO A 216 21.75 -8.19 23.32
C PRO A 216 20.61 -8.14 24.34
N SER A 217 20.92 -7.92 25.62
CA SER A 217 19.87 -7.64 26.60
C SER A 217 19.30 -6.24 26.38
N ASP A 218 18.06 -6.00 26.84
CA ASP A 218 17.46 -4.66 26.88
C ASP A 218 17.30 -4.00 25.49
N VAL A 219 17.10 -4.80 24.43
CA VAL A 219 16.67 -4.28 23.12
C VAL A 219 15.30 -3.59 23.30
N PRO A 220 15.15 -2.33 22.83
CA PRO A 220 13.86 -1.62 22.87
C PRO A 220 12.70 -2.42 22.23
N GLU A 221 11.49 -2.30 22.80
CA GLU A 221 10.30 -3.05 22.35
C GLU A 221 9.86 -2.70 20.91
N ASP A 222 10.22 -1.51 20.43
CA ASP A 222 9.96 -1.02 19.08
C ASP A 222 10.99 -1.51 18.04
N ILE A 223 12.07 -2.18 18.47
CA ILE A 223 13.05 -2.79 17.58
C ILE A 223 12.76 -4.27 17.43
N THR A 224 12.49 -4.70 16.21
CA THR A 224 12.26 -6.11 15.88
C THR A 224 13.59 -6.83 15.72
N VAL A 225 13.84 -7.87 16.51
CA VAL A 225 15.06 -8.68 16.39
C VAL A 225 14.89 -9.75 15.32
N LEU A 226 15.80 -9.79 14.34
CA LEU A 226 15.85 -10.80 13.28
C LEU A 226 17.11 -11.66 13.44
N GLN A 227 16.92 -12.93 13.75
CA GLN A 227 18.02 -13.89 13.91
C GLN A 227 18.39 -14.48 12.55
N MET A 228 19.63 -14.23 12.11
CA MET A 228 20.15 -14.75 10.85
C MET A 228 20.65 -16.21 10.99
N PRO A 229 20.65 -17.00 9.91
CA PRO A 229 20.15 -16.67 8.57
C PRO A 229 18.61 -16.66 8.49
N LEU A 230 18.06 -15.84 7.59
CA LEU A 230 16.61 -15.74 7.32
C LEU A 230 16.25 -16.62 6.11
N ASP A 231 16.27 -17.94 6.27
CA ASP A 231 16.17 -18.90 5.16
C ASP A 231 14.72 -19.27 4.78
N HIS A 232 13.74 -18.79 5.55
CA HIS A 232 12.33 -19.08 5.38
C HIS A 232 11.48 -17.81 5.28
N SER A 233 11.88 -16.86 4.43
CA SER A 233 11.07 -15.64 4.22
C SER A 233 9.81 -15.89 3.40
N TYR A 234 8.76 -15.12 3.71
CA TYR A 234 7.55 -14.98 2.91
C TYR A 234 7.58 -13.65 2.16
N MET A 235 7.80 -13.74 0.85
CA MET A 235 7.93 -12.56 -0.02
C MET A 235 6.60 -12.19 -0.67
N VAL A 236 6.07 -11.04 -0.29
CA VAL A 236 4.81 -10.53 -0.82
C VAL A 236 5.02 -9.39 -1.81
N SER A 237 6.04 -8.55 -1.59
CA SER A 237 6.40 -7.53 -2.56
C SER A 237 7.01 -8.12 -3.83
N THR A 238 6.22 -8.14 -4.90
CA THR A 238 6.59 -8.77 -6.17
C THR A 238 7.66 -7.99 -6.92
N SER A 239 7.63 -6.66 -6.86
CA SER A 239 8.67 -5.80 -7.44
C SER A 239 10.02 -5.89 -6.70
N ALA A 240 9.99 -6.21 -5.41
CA ALA A 240 11.20 -6.43 -4.61
C ALA A 240 11.87 -7.79 -4.89
N MET A 241 11.09 -8.81 -5.29
CA MET A 241 11.61 -10.15 -5.53
C MET A 241 12.74 -10.18 -6.58
N ASP A 242 12.67 -9.33 -7.61
CA ASP A 242 13.76 -9.21 -8.59
C ASP A 242 15.06 -8.70 -7.94
N LEU A 243 14.98 -7.73 -7.02
CA LEU A 243 16.14 -7.28 -6.25
C LEU A 243 16.70 -8.41 -5.36
N VAL A 244 15.83 -9.13 -4.66
CA VAL A 244 16.23 -10.30 -3.83
C VAL A 244 16.92 -11.35 -4.69
N SER A 245 16.35 -11.67 -5.85
CA SER A 245 16.92 -12.65 -6.77
C SER A 245 18.29 -12.23 -7.28
N LYS A 246 18.45 -10.98 -7.73
CA LYS A 246 19.73 -10.48 -8.27
C LYS A 246 20.76 -10.17 -7.19
N ALA A 247 20.34 -9.95 -5.95
CA ALA A 247 21.22 -9.92 -4.78
C ALA A 247 21.84 -11.29 -4.47
N GLY A 248 21.34 -12.37 -5.07
CA GLY A 248 21.77 -13.75 -4.78
C GLY A 248 21.06 -14.35 -3.57
N ALA A 249 19.98 -13.72 -3.09
CA ALA A 249 19.25 -14.10 -1.89
C ALA A 249 17.99 -14.94 -2.15
N LEU A 250 17.76 -15.41 -3.39
CA LEU A 250 16.57 -16.22 -3.70
C LEU A 250 16.48 -17.50 -2.86
N GLY A 251 17.63 -18.06 -2.45
CA GLY A 251 17.67 -19.25 -1.58
C GLY A 251 17.15 -19.01 -0.16
N SER A 252 16.99 -17.75 0.24
CA SER A 252 16.42 -17.33 1.53
C SER A 252 14.89 -17.16 1.49
N VAL A 253 14.29 -17.35 0.32
CA VAL A 253 12.84 -17.27 0.09
C VAL A 253 12.29 -18.68 0.01
N SER A 254 11.25 -18.96 0.81
CA SER A 254 10.57 -20.26 0.76
C SER A 254 9.08 -20.13 0.44
N MET A 255 8.52 -18.92 0.50
CA MET A 255 7.11 -18.64 0.29
C MET A 255 6.93 -17.35 -0.51
N ALA A 256 5.93 -17.33 -1.39
CA ALA A 256 5.63 -16.20 -2.27
C ALA A 256 4.13 -15.91 -2.38
N SER A 257 3.78 -14.66 -2.69
CA SER A 257 2.38 -14.20 -2.78
C SER A 257 1.70 -14.34 -4.15
N LEU A 258 2.45 -14.82 -5.15
CA LEU A 258 1.96 -15.09 -6.50
C LEU A 258 2.21 -16.55 -6.87
N GLU A 259 1.38 -17.08 -7.76
CA GLU A 259 1.58 -18.40 -8.35
C GLU A 259 2.69 -18.36 -9.42
N ALA A 260 3.28 -19.51 -9.76
CA ALA A 260 4.43 -19.58 -10.66
C ALA A 260 4.15 -18.96 -12.05
N GLU A 261 2.91 -19.06 -12.53
CA GLU A 261 2.49 -18.52 -13.83
C GLU A 261 2.41 -16.99 -13.87
N ASP A 262 2.29 -16.33 -12.71
CA ASP A 262 2.21 -14.87 -12.57
C ASP A 262 3.59 -14.23 -12.34
N TRP A 263 4.65 -15.04 -12.22
CA TRP A 263 6.02 -14.56 -12.08
C TRP A 263 6.70 -14.39 -13.42
N HIS A 264 7.16 -13.16 -13.67
CA HIS A 264 7.98 -12.86 -14.84
C HIS A 264 9.48 -12.86 -14.53
N VAL A 265 9.86 -13.13 -13.28
CA VAL A 265 11.25 -13.40 -12.89
C VAL A 265 11.53 -14.90 -13.05
N ASP A 266 12.23 -15.27 -14.12
CA ASP A 266 12.45 -16.68 -14.50
C ASP A 266 13.06 -17.50 -13.38
N GLU A 267 14.01 -16.95 -12.62
CA GLU A 267 14.63 -17.64 -11.50
C GLU A 267 13.60 -17.99 -10.40
N VAL A 268 12.66 -17.08 -10.11
CA VAL A 268 11.60 -17.28 -9.12
C VAL A 268 10.60 -18.31 -9.63
N ARG A 269 10.16 -18.18 -10.88
CA ARG A 269 9.26 -19.16 -11.52
C ARG A 269 9.84 -20.57 -11.47
N HIS A 270 11.12 -20.74 -11.86
CA HIS A 270 11.77 -22.04 -11.79
C HIS A 270 11.93 -22.57 -10.35
N ALA A 271 12.24 -21.70 -9.38
CA ALA A 271 12.31 -22.09 -7.97
C ALA A 271 10.95 -22.58 -7.45
N MET A 272 9.84 -21.96 -7.89
CA MET A 272 8.50 -22.42 -7.57
C MET A 272 8.14 -23.74 -8.26
N GLU A 273 8.45 -23.89 -9.54
CA GLU A 273 8.23 -25.13 -10.30
C GLU A 273 9.00 -26.33 -9.70
N ASN A 274 10.17 -26.07 -9.11
CA ASN A 274 10.97 -27.08 -8.41
C ASN A 274 10.49 -27.37 -6.98
N GLY A 275 9.59 -26.55 -6.44
CA GLY A 275 9.05 -26.66 -5.08
C GLY A 275 9.96 -26.07 -3.98
N ASP A 276 10.98 -25.32 -4.36
CA ASP A 276 11.86 -24.59 -3.44
C ASP A 276 11.11 -23.40 -2.81
N ILE A 277 10.27 -22.73 -3.61
CA ILE A 277 9.34 -21.69 -3.17
C ILE A 277 7.90 -22.18 -3.33
N VAL A 278 7.05 -21.96 -2.34
CA VAL A 278 5.62 -22.30 -2.42
C VAL A 278 4.74 -21.06 -2.43
N TYR A 279 3.59 -21.14 -3.11
CA TYR A 279 2.57 -20.11 -3.02
C TYR A 279 1.90 -20.16 -1.65
N ALA A 280 1.90 -19.03 -0.94
CA ALA A 280 1.40 -18.93 0.44
C ALA A 280 0.27 -17.90 0.62
N GLY A 281 -0.50 -17.66 -0.45
CA GLY A 281 -1.62 -16.72 -0.44
C GLY A 281 -1.20 -15.29 -0.77
N LYS A 282 -2.17 -14.40 -1.00
CA LYS A 282 -1.91 -12.99 -1.35
C LYS A 282 -1.81 -12.13 -0.10
N TYR A 283 -1.28 -10.91 -0.21
CA TYR A 283 -1.16 -9.97 0.92
C TYR A 283 -2.45 -9.80 1.74
N LYS A 284 -3.63 -9.80 1.10
CA LYS A 284 -4.93 -9.67 1.77
C LYS A 284 -5.56 -10.98 2.25
N ALA A 285 -4.98 -12.11 1.87
CA ALA A 285 -5.48 -13.44 2.17
C ALA A 285 -4.32 -14.45 2.21
N PRO A 286 -3.38 -14.31 3.16
CA PRO A 286 -2.28 -15.24 3.31
C PRO A 286 -2.77 -16.58 3.88
N ASP A 287 -2.09 -17.66 3.53
CA ASP A 287 -2.28 -18.98 4.12
C ASP A 287 -1.49 -19.08 5.42
N TYR A 288 -2.09 -18.62 6.53
CA TYR A 288 -1.44 -18.59 7.83
C TYR A 288 -0.96 -19.97 8.30
N GLU A 289 -1.70 -21.04 8.00
CA GLU A 289 -1.32 -22.40 8.40
C GLU A 289 -0.06 -22.85 7.67
N LEU A 290 0.03 -22.57 6.37
CA LEU A 290 1.22 -22.87 5.57
C LEU A 290 2.41 -22.03 6.02
N ILE A 291 2.22 -20.72 6.23
CA ILE A 291 3.29 -19.79 6.64
C ILE A 291 3.89 -20.20 7.98
N MET A 292 3.05 -20.49 8.97
CA MET A 292 3.51 -21.01 10.26
C MET A 292 4.15 -22.40 10.13
N GLY A 293 3.55 -23.29 9.33
CA GLY A 293 4.06 -24.65 9.12
C GLY A 293 5.44 -24.70 8.44
N ARG A 294 5.84 -23.62 7.77
CA ARG A 294 7.16 -23.44 7.16
C ARG A 294 8.17 -22.70 8.04
N ASN A 295 7.78 -22.32 9.27
CA ASN A 295 8.59 -21.53 10.20
C ASN A 295 9.06 -20.21 9.56
N CYS A 296 8.12 -19.39 9.11
CA CYS A 296 8.44 -18.10 8.50
C CYS A 296 9.31 -17.22 9.41
N ASP A 297 10.48 -16.81 8.92
CA ASP A 297 11.41 -15.95 9.69
C ASP A 297 11.01 -14.48 9.63
N VAL A 298 10.48 -14.05 8.47
CA VAL A 298 10.03 -12.68 8.21
C VAL A 298 9.07 -12.68 7.01
N ALA A 299 7.99 -11.91 7.13
CA ALA A 299 7.12 -11.56 6.02
C ALA A 299 7.55 -10.20 5.45
N ILE A 300 7.95 -10.19 4.17
CA ILE A 300 8.38 -8.97 3.47
C ILE A 300 7.22 -8.48 2.59
N GLU A 301 6.52 -7.50 3.12
CA GLU A 301 5.31 -6.87 2.58
C GLU A 301 5.66 -5.59 1.81
N ASN A 302 4.75 -5.12 0.96
CA ASN A 302 4.78 -3.74 0.45
C ASN A 302 3.65 -2.93 1.10
N THR A 303 3.57 -1.64 0.80
CA THR A 303 2.61 -0.72 1.42
C THR A 303 1.14 -1.07 1.20
N MET A 304 0.81 -2.03 0.32
CA MET A 304 -0.57 -2.52 0.19
C MET A 304 -1.08 -3.18 1.47
N ILE A 305 -0.18 -3.68 2.33
CA ILE A 305 -0.54 -4.25 3.63
C ILE A 305 -1.23 -3.22 4.55
N TYR A 306 -0.96 -1.93 4.39
CA TYR A 306 -1.61 -0.88 5.17
C TYR A 306 -3.10 -0.70 4.84
N HIS A 307 -3.57 -1.23 3.71
CA HIS A 307 -5.00 -1.33 3.40
C HIS A 307 -5.66 -2.56 4.02
N GLU A 308 -4.86 -3.48 4.59
CA GLU A 308 -5.28 -4.72 5.23
C GLU A 308 -4.61 -4.87 6.61
N PRO A 309 -4.75 -3.89 7.53
CA PRO A 309 -4.02 -3.88 8.79
C PRO A 309 -4.28 -5.13 9.65
N ALA A 310 -5.48 -5.72 9.54
CA ALA A 310 -5.82 -6.96 10.22
C ALA A 310 -4.94 -8.15 9.78
N VAL A 311 -4.40 -8.14 8.56
CA VAL A 311 -3.47 -9.18 8.10
C VAL A 311 -2.09 -8.99 8.73
N GLN A 312 -1.59 -7.75 8.77
CA GLN A 312 -0.33 -7.44 9.44
C GLN A 312 -0.40 -7.80 10.93
N GLU A 313 -1.41 -7.29 11.63
CA GLU A 313 -1.67 -7.62 13.04
C GLU A 313 -1.72 -9.13 13.24
N LYS A 314 -2.33 -9.86 12.31
CA LYS A 314 -2.42 -11.31 12.43
C LYS A 314 -1.07 -12.02 12.26
N LEU A 315 -0.23 -11.61 11.32
CA LEU A 315 1.12 -12.17 11.16
C LEU A 315 1.95 -11.92 12.42
N GLU A 316 1.90 -10.70 12.96
CA GLU A 316 2.59 -10.30 14.19
C GLU A 316 2.09 -11.07 15.42
N GLU A 317 0.77 -11.25 15.58
CA GLU A 317 0.15 -12.09 16.63
C GLU A 317 0.65 -13.54 16.59
N LEU A 318 0.94 -14.05 15.39
CA LEU A 318 1.48 -15.39 15.18
C LEU A 318 3.00 -15.46 15.40
N GLY A 319 3.63 -14.34 15.78
CA GLY A 319 5.05 -14.23 16.04
C GLY A 319 5.90 -14.14 14.78
N ILE A 320 5.30 -13.78 13.64
CA ILE A 320 6.02 -13.58 12.37
C ILE A 320 6.34 -12.09 12.25
N PRO A 321 7.62 -11.69 12.26
CA PRO A 321 8.02 -10.33 11.96
C PRO A 321 7.49 -9.87 10.60
N VAL A 322 6.88 -8.69 10.55
CA VAL A 322 6.45 -8.05 9.30
C VAL A 322 7.40 -6.90 9.00
N MET A 323 7.93 -6.90 7.79
CA MET A 323 8.79 -5.85 7.25
C MET A 323 8.14 -5.27 6.02
N VAL A 324 7.77 -3.99 6.08
CA VAL A 324 7.19 -3.28 4.94
C VAL A 324 8.30 -2.58 4.17
N GLU A 325 8.62 -3.10 2.99
CA GLU A 325 9.64 -2.52 2.11
C GLU A 325 9.09 -1.28 1.37
N MET A 326 9.97 -0.29 1.19
CA MET A 326 9.61 1.05 0.72
C MET A 326 10.33 1.41 -0.60
N SER A 327 10.87 0.43 -1.33
CA SER A 327 11.62 0.67 -2.56
C SER A 327 10.78 1.38 -3.65
N SER A 328 9.46 1.18 -3.65
CA SER A 328 8.53 1.85 -4.55
C SER A 328 8.27 3.32 -4.21
N TYR A 329 8.64 3.77 -3.00
CA TYR A 329 8.53 5.14 -2.51
C TYR A 329 9.85 5.91 -2.60
N GLU A 330 10.89 5.29 -3.15
CA GLU A 330 12.10 5.98 -3.54
C GLU A 330 11.80 6.94 -4.69
N GLU A 331 12.10 8.22 -4.49
CA GLU A 331 11.86 9.22 -5.53
C GLU A 331 12.79 9.02 -6.72
N HIS A 332 14.03 8.59 -6.49
CA HIS A 332 15.05 8.44 -7.53
C HIS A 332 15.07 7.00 -8.06
N PRO A 333 15.05 6.75 -9.39
CA PRO A 333 15.13 5.39 -9.94
C PRO A 333 16.33 4.58 -9.45
N LEU A 334 17.50 5.22 -9.34
CA LEU A 334 18.71 4.62 -8.74
C LEU A 334 18.58 4.34 -7.23
N GLY A 335 17.72 5.07 -6.52
CA GLY A 335 17.41 4.79 -5.11
C GLY A 335 16.62 3.50 -4.98
N ARG A 336 15.57 3.32 -5.80
CA ARG A 336 14.85 2.04 -5.91
C ARG A 336 15.77 0.86 -6.22
N LEU A 337 16.76 1.05 -7.10
CA LEU A 337 17.76 0.03 -7.41
C LEU A 337 18.71 -0.25 -6.24
N GLU A 338 19.07 0.75 -5.45
CA GLU A 338 20.01 0.62 -4.32
C GLU A 338 19.47 -0.28 -3.19
N TRP A 339 18.15 -0.51 -3.14
CA TRP A 339 17.53 -1.54 -2.29
C TRP A 339 18.05 -2.96 -2.55
N ILE A 340 18.75 -3.24 -3.65
CA ILE A 340 19.47 -4.51 -3.79
C ILE A 340 20.51 -4.71 -2.67
N ARG A 341 21.13 -3.62 -2.18
CA ARG A 341 22.11 -3.65 -1.08
C ARG A 341 21.44 -3.85 0.27
N PHE A 342 20.21 -3.35 0.41
CA PHE A 342 19.35 -3.66 1.56
C PHE A 342 19.11 -5.18 1.64
N TYR A 343 18.67 -5.81 0.55
CA TYR A 343 18.45 -7.27 0.53
C TYR A 343 19.77 -8.05 0.67
N GLY A 344 20.86 -7.53 0.11
CA GLY A 344 22.21 -8.02 0.38
C GLY A 344 22.53 -8.06 1.87
N THR A 345 22.22 -6.99 2.59
CA THR A 345 22.44 -6.89 4.04
C THR A 345 21.53 -7.81 4.83
N LEU A 346 20.24 -7.82 4.50
CA LEU A 346 19.20 -8.59 5.19
C LEU A 346 19.48 -10.10 5.14
N PHE A 347 19.96 -10.59 3.99
CA PHE A 347 20.19 -12.02 3.75
C PHE A 347 21.68 -12.42 3.79
N GLY A 348 22.60 -11.50 4.10
CA GLY A 348 24.03 -11.80 4.17
C GLY A 348 24.68 -12.13 2.82
N THR A 349 24.22 -11.47 1.75
CA THR A 349 24.66 -11.67 0.36
C THR A 349 25.32 -10.42 -0.25
N GLU A 350 25.91 -9.54 0.57
CA GLU A 350 26.54 -8.29 0.14
C GLU A 350 27.65 -8.50 -0.90
N GLU A 351 28.39 -9.60 -0.82
CA GLU A 351 29.44 -9.95 -1.81
C GLU A 351 28.88 -10.13 -3.24
N THR A 352 27.58 -10.38 -3.39
CA THR A 352 26.88 -10.44 -4.69
C THR A 352 26.12 -9.15 -4.98
N ALA A 353 25.41 -8.61 -3.98
CA ALA A 353 24.57 -7.43 -4.14
C ALA A 353 25.35 -6.14 -4.46
N ASP A 354 26.46 -5.88 -3.75
CA ASP A 354 27.23 -4.63 -3.93
C ASP A 354 27.85 -4.53 -5.33
N PRO A 355 28.53 -5.57 -5.88
CA PRO A 355 29.04 -5.52 -7.25
C PRO A 355 27.95 -5.38 -8.30
N TYR A 356 26.78 -6.02 -8.09
CA TYR A 356 25.65 -5.88 -9.01
C TYR A 356 25.19 -4.43 -9.09
N PHE A 357 25.01 -3.80 -7.92
CA PHE A 357 24.63 -2.39 -7.84
C PHE A 357 25.66 -1.49 -8.55
N ASP A 358 26.94 -1.64 -8.23
CA ASP A 358 28.01 -0.83 -8.82
C ASP A 358 28.05 -0.94 -10.35
N ASP A 359 27.83 -2.14 -10.92
CA ASP A 359 27.81 -2.34 -12.36
C ASP A 359 26.54 -1.75 -13.01
N ALA A 360 25.39 -1.87 -12.36
CA ALA A 360 24.16 -1.26 -12.84
C ALA A 360 24.23 0.28 -12.81
N ILE A 361 24.84 0.87 -11.78
CA ILE A 361 25.10 2.31 -11.71
C ILE A 361 26.02 2.77 -12.85
N LYS A 362 27.10 2.03 -13.16
CA LYS A 362 27.99 2.38 -14.29
C LYS A 362 27.24 2.39 -15.62
N LYS A 363 26.34 1.43 -15.86
CA LYS A 363 25.50 1.40 -17.06
C LYS A 363 24.57 2.61 -17.12
N ALA A 364 23.88 2.92 -16.02
CA ALA A 364 22.97 4.06 -15.95
C ALA A 364 23.73 5.39 -16.17
N GLN A 365 24.89 5.57 -15.53
CA GLN A 365 25.73 6.75 -15.70
C GLN A 365 26.17 6.96 -17.14
N PHE A 366 26.54 5.90 -17.85
CA PHE A 366 26.89 6.00 -19.27
C PHE A 366 25.76 6.58 -20.13
N ILE A 367 24.50 6.25 -19.81
CA ILE A 367 23.31 6.77 -20.50
C ILE A 367 23.05 8.22 -20.09
N MET A 368 23.14 8.53 -18.80
CA MET A 368 22.93 9.88 -18.26
C MET A 368 23.95 10.92 -18.77
N GLU A 369 25.14 10.47 -19.17
CA GLU A 369 26.17 11.32 -19.77
C GLU A 369 25.93 11.60 -21.27
N GLN A 370 24.94 10.96 -21.90
CA GLN A 370 24.61 11.23 -23.29
C GLN A 370 23.95 12.61 -23.46
N PRO A 371 24.08 13.25 -24.64
CA PRO A 371 23.44 14.53 -24.88
C PRO A 371 21.92 14.45 -24.80
N ASP A 372 21.31 15.48 -24.21
CA ASP A 372 19.89 15.73 -24.31
C ASP A 372 19.44 15.78 -25.79
N THR A 373 18.43 14.98 -26.12
CA THR A 373 17.89 14.86 -27.47
C THR A 373 16.88 15.96 -27.79
N GLY A 374 16.29 16.58 -26.77
CA GLY A 374 15.24 17.59 -26.88
C GLY A 374 13.91 17.04 -27.41
N LEU A 375 13.70 15.73 -27.34
CA LEU A 375 12.49 15.07 -27.83
C LEU A 375 11.41 15.03 -26.75
N ASP A 376 10.21 15.43 -27.12
CA ASP A 376 9.04 15.40 -26.26
C ASP A 376 8.44 13.99 -26.19
N VAL A 377 8.29 13.45 -24.98
CA VAL A 377 7.85 12.08 -24.72
C VAL A 377 6.62 12.04 -23.80
N ALA A 378 5.61 11.27 -24.21
CA ALA A 378 4.47 10.92 -23.35
C ALA A 378 4.51 9.43 -22.97
N PHE A 379 4.12 9.11 -21.74
CA PHE A 379 4.01 7.73 -21.25
C PHE A 379 2.62 7.52 -20.63
N PHE A 380 1.84 6.58 -21.16
CA PHE A 380 0.41 6.50 -20.84
C PHE A 380 -0.19 5.11 -21.07
N HIS A 381 -1.38 4.85 -20.52
CA HIS A 381 -2.27 3.81 -21.01
C HIS A 381 -3.72 4.29 -21.06
N VAL A 382 -4.57 3.56 -21.78
CA VAL A 382 -6.02 3.84 -21.83
C VAL A 382 -6.72 2.93 -20.82
N THR A 383 -7.42 3.52 -19.85
CA THR A 383 -8.16 2.77 -18.83
C THR A 383 -9.40 2.10 -19.43
N ALA A 384 -10.01 1.16 -18.71
CA ALA A 384 -11.26 0.52 -19.12
C ALA A 384 -12.43 1.52 -19.30
N SER A 385 -12.42 2.65 -18.58
CA SER A 385 -13.41 3.72 -18.71
C SER A 385 -13.12 4.68 -19.86
N GLY A 386 -12.00 4.50 -20.57
CA GLY A 386 -11.58 5.36 -21.68
C GLY A 386 -10.83 6.64 -21.26
N MET A 387 -10.51 6.80 -19.97
CA MET A 387 -9.61 7.85 -19.50
C MET A 387 -8.16 7.51 -19.85
N ILE A 388 -7.30 8.52 -19.83
CA ILE A 388 -5.86 8.34 -20.01
C ILE A 388 -5.17 8.36 -18.66
N ASN A 389 -4.52 7.27 -18.30
CA ASN A 389 -3.67 7.22 -17.13
C ASN A 389 -2.23 7.51 -17.53
N VAL A 390 -1.58 8.41 -16.82
CA VAL A 390 -0.22 8.89 -17.06
C VAL A 390 0.60 8.83 -15.78
N ARG A 391 1.92 8.82 -15.90
CA ARG A 391 2.83 8.98 -14.75
C ARG A 391 2.84 10.45 -14.31
N LYS A 392 2.91 10.71 -13.01
CA LYS A 392 3.11 12.08 -12.52
C LYS A 392 4.54 12.55 -12.82
N PRO A 393 4.78 13.87 -12.99
CA PRO A 393 6.14 14.40 -12.99
C PRO A 393 6.87 13.98 -11.71
N GLY A 394 8.13 13.57 -11.82
CA GLY A 394 8.92 13.10 -10.69
C GLY A 394 8.76 11.61 -10.35
N ASP A 395 7.78 10.90 -10.94
CA ASP A 395 7.71 9.44 -10.90
C ASP A 395 8.97 8.80 -11.50
N TYR A 396 9.32 7.59 -11.06
CA TYR A 396 10.52 6.89 -11.51
C TYR A 396 10.58 6.71 -13.04
N VAL A 397 9.46 6.47 -13.73
CA VAL A 397 9.45 6.36 -15.21
C VAL A 397 9.68 7.72 -15.86
N SER A 398 9.04 8.77 -15.35
CA SER A 398 9.25 10.14 -15.86
C SER A 398 10.71 10.58 -15.70
N LYS A 399 11.32 10.28 -14.55
CA LYS A 399 12.74 10.53 -14.30
C LYS A 399 13.63 9.69 -15.22
N MET A 400 13.31 8.42 -15.47
CA MET A 400 14.07 7.61 -16.43
C MET A 400 14.03 8.15 -17.86
N ILE A 401 12.89 8.71 -18.30
CA ILE A 401 12.78 9.41 -19.59
C ILE A 401 13.75 10.59 -19.64
N GLU A 402 13.75 11.43 -18.60
CA GLU A 402 14.65 12.58 -18.47
C GLU A 402 16.12 12.18 -18.41
N MET A 403 16.44 11.18 -17.59
CA MET A 403 17.79 10.63 -17.45
C MET A 403 18.32 9.97 -18.73
N SER A 404 17.44 9.62 -19.68
CA SER A 404 17.80 9.04 -20.98
C SER A 404 17.91 10.08 -22.10
N GLY A 405 17.69 11.37 -21.78
CA GLY A 405 17.81 12.51 -22.69
C GLY A 405 16.51 12.91 -23.39
N GLY A 406 15.34 12.46 -22.91
CA GLY A 406 14.02 12.88 -23.39
C GLY A 406 13.35 13.87 -22.45
N HIS A 407 12.31 14.56 -22.89
CA HIS A 407 11.55 15.52 -22.08
C HIS A 407 10.16 14.95 -21.80
N TYR A 408 9.85 14.65 -20.54
CA TYR A 408 8.52 14.17 -20.16
C TYR A 408 7.51 15.33 -20.16
N ILE A 409 6.49 15.25 -21.02
CA ILE A 409 5.64 16.43 -21.32
C ILE A 409 4.43 16.61 -20.43
N ILE A 410 4.03 15.56 -19.71
CA ILE A 410 2.85 15.60 -18.85
C ILE A 410 3.16 16.45 -17.63
N LYS A 411 2.24 17.35 -17.28
CA LYS A 411 2.33 18.23 -16.10
C LYS A 411 1.20 17.89 -15.14
N SER A 412 1.47 18.01 -13.85
CA SER A 412 0.50 17.85 -12.78
C SER A 412 0.54 19.11 -11.92
N ASP A 413 -0.62 19.70 -11.62
CA ASP A 413 -0.75 20.79 -10.64
C ASP A 413 -0.87 20.24 -9.20
N ASP A 414 -1.01 18.91 -9.08
CA ASP A 414 -1.18 18.17 -7.84
C ASP A 414 0.17 17.55 -7.43
N GLU A 415 1.04 18.41 -6.89
CA GLU A 415 2.38 18.08 -6.37
C GLU A 415 2.33 17.46 -4.96
N ASP A 416 1.19 17.51 -4.27
CA ASP A 416 1.10 17.25 -2.82
C ASP A 416 0.68 15.82 -2.43
N ASN A 417 0.33 14.93 -3.37
CA ASN A 417 0.08 13.52 -3.05
C ASN A 417 1.13 12.56 -3.62
N MET A 418 1.39 11.50 -2.86
CA MET A 418 2.43 10.49 -3.13
C MET A 418 2.08 9.52 -4.27
N LEU A 419 1.03 9.79 -5.06
CA LEU A 419 0.62 8.88 -6.14
C LEU A 419 1.54 9.01 -7.36
N SER A 420 2.12 7.90 -7.80
CA SER A 420 2.95 7.82 -9.00
C SER A 420 2.20 8.04 -10.33
N THR A 421 0.87 8.02 -10.31
CA THR A 421 0.03 8.12 -11.53
C THR A 421 -1.15 9.05 -11.32
N MET A 422 -1.72 9.52 -12.43
CA MET A 422 -2.98 10.26 -12.42
C MET A 422 -3.81 9.92 -13.67
N ASN A 423 -5.13 10.08 -13.55
CA ASN A 423 -6.04 9.97 -14.68
C ASN A 423 -6.38 11.36 -15.22
N MET A 424 -6.42 11.50 -16.53
CA MET A 424 -6.84 12.72 -17.21
C MET A 424 -7.79 12.39 -18.37
N GLN A 425 -8.59 13.37 -18.77
CA GLN A 425 -9.47 13.22 -19.92
C GLN A 425 -8.66 13.15 -21.21
N MET A 426 -9.19 12.44 -22.21
CA MET A 426 -8.52 12.30 -23.51
C MET A 426 -8.29 13.66 -24.18
N GLU A 427 -9.21 14.60 -24.03
CA GLU A 427 -9.10 15.94 -24.58
C GLU A 427 -7.91 16.71 -23.99
N ASP A 428 -7.69 16.59 -22.67
CA ASP A 428 -6.56 17.22 -21.99
C ASP A 428 -5.24 16.55 -22.41
N PHE A 429 -5.23 15.22 -22.47
CA PHE A 429 -4.07 14.47 -22.97
C PHE A 429 -3.76 14.81 -24.43
N TYR A 430 -4.78 14.95 -25.28
CA TYR A 430 -4.61 15.39 -26.66
C TYR A 430 -3.95 16.77 -26.72
N GLY A 431 -4.45 17.73 -25.93
CA GLY A 431 -3.88 19.07 -25.85
C GLY A 431 -2.41 19.09 -25.39
N ALA A 432 -2.03 18.14 -24.53
CA ALA A 432 -0.66 18.02 -24.01
C ALA A 432 0.28 17.24 -24.94
N ALA A 433 -0.19 16.16 -25.57
CA ALA A 433 0.66 15.13 -26.16
C ALA A 433 0.50 14.91 -27.67
N ALA A 434 -0.46 15.57 -28.34
CA ALA A 434 -0.66 15.38 -29.78
C ALA A 434 0.58 15.72 -30.63
N ASP A 435 1.39 16.69 -30.18
CA ASP A 435 2.62 17.13 -30.85
C ASP A 435 3.90 16.45 -30.31
N ALA A 436 3.77 15.49 -29.39
CA ALA A 436 4.91 14.74 -28.86
C ALA A 436 5.69 14.03 -29.99
N ASP A 437 7.01 14.00 -29.87
CA ASP A 437 7.88 13.26 -30.79
C ASP A 437 7.70 11.76 -30.66
N ILE A 438 7.52 11.30 -29.42
CA ILE A 438 7.41 9.89 -29.05
C ILE A 438 6.26 9.72 -28.06
N ILE A 439 5.51 8.63 -28.23
CA ILE A 439 4.55 8.18 -27.21
C ILE A 439 4.84 6.72 -26.86
N ILE A 440 4.77 6.42 -25.57
CA ILE A 440 5.04 5.09 -25.01
C ILE A 440 3.77 4.61 -24.31
N TYR A 441 3.23 3.49 -24.78
CA TYR A 441 2.08 2.83 -24.18
C TYR A 441 2.53 1.90 -23.05
N ASN A 442 1.93 2.05 -21.88
CA ASN A 442 2.19 1.25 -20.69
C ASN A 442 1.31 -0.01 -20.69
N SER A 443 1.92 -1.16 -20.93
CA SER A 443 1.24 -2.45 -21.01
C SER A 443 0.87 -3.05 -19.64
N THR A 444 1.52 -2.63 -18.54
CA THR A 444 1.35 -3.26 -17.21
C THR A 444 -0.10 -3.39 -16.77
N ILE A 445 -0.97 -2.46 -17.18
CA ILE A 445 -2.41 -2.48 -16.85
C ILE A 445 -3.26 -2.61 -18.12
N GLY A 446 -2.84 -1.97 -19.22
CA GLY A 446 -3.63 -1.87 -20.45
C GLY A 446 -3.50 -3.08 -21.39
N GLY A 447 -2.63 -4.03 -21.06
CA GLY A 447 -2.17 -5.10 -21.96
C GLY A 447 -1.21 -4.57 -23.03
N GLU A 448 -0.40 -5.44 -23.62
CA GLU A 448 0.46 -5.05 -24.74
C GLU A 448 -0.34 -4.65 -25.97
N ILE A 449 0.21 -3.72 -26.75
CA ILE A 449 -0.29 -3.38 -28.08
C ILE A 449 0.80 -3.65 -29.11
N SER A 450 0.42 -4.24 -30.25
CA SER A 450 1.40 -4.64 -31.28
C SER A 450 1.22 -3.92 -32.61
N SER A 451 0.18 -3.09 -32.76
CA SER A 451 -0.04 -2.32 -34.00
C SER A 451 -0.65 -0.94 -33.76
N LEU A 452 -0.38 -0.01 -34.68
CA LEU A 452 -0.96 1.34 -34.63
C LEU A 452 -2.49 1.30 -34.74
N ASP A 453 -3.03 0.36 -35.51
CA ASP A 453 -4.49 0.14 -35.62
C ASP A 453 -5.11 -0.24 -34.28
N GLU A 454 -4.40 -1.05 -33.47
CA GLU A 454 -4.85 -1.40 -32.13
C GLU A 454 -4.90 -0.17 -31.23
N LEU A 455 -3.84 0.65 -31.21
CA LEU A 455 -3.85 1.92 -30.45
C LEU A 455 -5.01 2.83 -30.89
N ILE A 456 -5.16 3.04 -32.20
CA ILE A 456 -6.22 3.89 -32.76
C ILE A 456 -7.62 3.33 -32.45
N SER A 457 -7.76 2.00 -32.32
CA SER A 457 -9.02 1.38 -31.91
C SER A 457 -9.40 1.69 -30.46
N ARG A 458 -8.41 1.90 -29.57
CA ARG A 458 -8.63 2.34 -28.18
C ARG A 458 -9.19 3.76 -28.13
N ASN A 459 -8.67 4.66 -28.96
CA ASN A 459 -9.25 5.98 -29.21
C ASN A 459 -8.85 6.53 -30.59
N LYS A 460 -9.85 6.90 -31.40
CA LYS A 460 -9.62 7.36 -32.78
C LYS A 460 -8.77 8.62 -32.88
N LEU A 461 -8.72 9.44 -31.82
CA LEU A 461 -7.93 10.66 -31.77
C LEU A 461 -6.43 10.39 -31.85
N PHE A 462 -5.94 9.20 -31.50
CA PHE A 462 -4.52 8.85 -31.63
C PHE A 462 -4.02 8.93 -33.08
N ALA A 463 -4.89 8.75 -34.07
CA ALA A 463 -4.52 8.88 -35.49
C ALA A 463 -3.99 10.29 -35.83
N ASP A 464 -4.31 11.31 -35.02
CA ASP A 464 -3.86 12.67 -35.21
C ASP A 464 -2.48 12.98 -34.60
N PHE A 465 -1.94 12.10 -33.75
CA PHE A 465 -0.70 12.35 -33.02
C PHE A 465 0.51 12.33 -33.97
N LYS A 466 1.45 13.25 -33.76
CA LYS A 466 2.71 13.34 -34.51
C LYS A 466 3.52 12.04 -34.41
N ALA A 467 3.66 11.50 -33.20
CA ALA A 467 4.34 10.22 -32.97
C ALA A 467 3.71 9.06 -33.78
N VAL A 468 2.38 8.95 -33.81
CA VAL A 468 1.66 7.92 -34.58
C VAL A 468 1.90 8.09 -36.08
N LYS A 469 1.77 9.32 -36.61
CA LYS A 469 2.00 9.61 -38.03
C LYS A 469 3.43 9.32 -38.49
N ASN A 470 4.40 9.43 -37.57
CA ASN A 470 5.81 9.17 -37.83
C ASN A 470 6.26 7.74 -37.44
N GLY A 471 5.34 6.90 -36.92
CA GLY A 471 5.66 5.55 -36.45
C GLY A 471 6.64 5.51 -35.28
N ARG A 472 6.63 6.52 -34.41
CA ARG A 472 7.43 6.62 -33.18
C ARG A 472 6.59 6.30 -31.95
N VAL A 473 5.91 5.16 -32.01
CA VAL A 473 5.07 4.63 -30.94
C VAL A 473 5.76 3.40 -30.38
N TYR A 474 5.86 3.32 -29.07
CA TYR A 474 6.44 2.18 -28.37
C TYR A 474 5.46 1.63 -27.34
N CYS A 475 5.63 0.38 -26.95
CA CYS A 475 4.87 -0.29 -25.91
C CYS A 475 5.86 -0.93 -24.94
N THR A 476 5.63 -0.80 -23.63
CA THR A 476 6.43 -1.56 -22.65
C THR A 476 6.12 -3.05 -22.74
N SER A 477 7.04 -3.91 -22.29
CA SER A 477 6.72 -5.30 -22.00
C SER A 477 5.83 -5.41 -20.75
N GLU A 478 4.93 -6.39 -20.72
CA GLU A 478 3.96 -6.58 -19.61
C GLU A 478 4.64 -6.75 -18.24
N ASP A 479 5.83 -7.35 -18.23
CA ASP A 479 6.58 -7.72 -17.04
C ASP A 479 7.44 -6.61 -16.42
N PHE A 480 7.56 -5.45 -17.09
CA PHE A 480 8.48 -4.38 -16.71
C PHE A 480 8.39 -3.98 -15.22
N PHE A 481 7.18 -4.00 -14.63
CA PHE A 481 6.97 -3.60 -13.24
C PHE A 481 7.61 -4.55 -12.21
N GLN A 482 7.76 -5.84 -12.54
CA GLN A 482 8.44 -6.81 -11.69
C GLN A 482 9.97 -6.75 -11.84
N LYS A 483 10.50 -6.04 -12.85
CA LYS A 483 11.92 -6.04 -13.24
C LYS A 483 12.66 -4.79 -12.77
N THR A 484 12.65 -4.55 -11.45
CA THR A 484 13.29 -3.37 -10.85
C THR A 484 14.76 -3.21 -11.26
N THR A 485 15.50 -4.31 -11.39
CA THR A 485 16.91 -4.30 -11.79
C THR A 485 17.14 -4.03 -13.28
N GLY A 486 16.09 -4.14 -14.10
CA GLY A 486 16.08 -3.80 -15.52
C GLY A 486 16.13 -2.31 -15.84
N MET A 487 16.14 -1.44 -14.82
CA MET A 487 16.13 0.02 -14.95
C MET A 487 17.18 0.55 -15.94
N ALA A 488 18.44 0.09 -15.86
CA ALA A 488 19.49 0.59 -16.76
C ALA A 488 19.27 0.15 -18.22
N ASP A 489 18.75 -1.06 -18.44
CA ASP A 489 18.45 -1.57 -19.78
C ASP A 489 17.21 -0.84 -20.35
N PHE A 490 16.21 -0.51 -19.52
CA PHE A 490 15.08 0.33 -19.94
C PHE A 490 15.50 1.76 -20.29
N MET A 491 16.40 2.37 -19.51
CA MET A 491 17.00 3.67 -19.87
C MET A 491 17.75 3.60 -21.21
N ASN A 492 18.44 2.48 -21.48
CA ASN A 492 19.11 2.27 -22.75
C ASN A 492 18.10 2.13 -23.90
N ASP A 493 17.00 1.41 -23.69
CA ASP A 493 15.91 1.32 -24.66
C ASP A 493 15.29 2.68 -24.97
N LEU A 494 15.04 3.50 -23.95
CA LEU A 494 14.57 4.87 -24.11
C LEU A 494 15.56 5.68 -24.96
N HIS A 495 16.84 5.66 -24.61
CA HIS A 495 17.88 6.37 -25.34
C HIS A 495 17.96 5.92 -26.82
N ASN A 496 17.85 4.61 -27.06
CA ASN A 496 17.83 4.04 -28.41
C ASN A 496 16.58 4.47 -29.19
N ALA A 497 15.41 4.51 -28.55
CA ALA A 497 14.17 5.00 -29.13
C ALA A 497 14.23 6.50 -29.46
N PHE A 498 15.01 7.28 -28.70
CA PHE A 498 15.19 8.72 -28.92
C PHE A 498 16.13 8.98 -30.09
N THR A 499 17.20 8.20 -30.20
CA THR A 499 18.24 8.36 -31.22
C THR A 499 17.99 7.60 -32.53
N ASP A 500 16.83 6.92 -32.65
CA ASP A 500 16.48 6.04 -33.78
C ASP A 500 17.56 4.94 -34.01
N SER A 501 18.13 4.41 -32.93
CA SER A 501 19.07 3.27 -33.00
C SER A 501 18.37 2.02 -33.54
N SER A 502 19.12 1.16 -34.23
CA SER A 502 18.65 -0.14 -34.72
C SER A 502 18.89 -1.28 -33.73
N ASP A 503 19.32 -0.96 -32.52
CA ASP A 503 19.58 -1.96 -31.48
C ASP A 503 18.29 -2.65 -31.03
N GLU A 504 18.44 -3.87 -30.54
CA GLU A 504 17.33 -4.65 -29.99
C GLU A 504 16.91 -4.05 -28.64
N PHE A 505 15.60 -3.88 -28.47
CA PHE A 505 15.01 -3.39 -27.22
C PHE A 505 14.75 -4.55 -26.27
N VAL A 506 14.92 -4.32 -24.97
CA VAL A 506 14.71 -5.32 -23.91
C VAL A 506 13.29 -5.23 -23.32
N TYR A 507 12.85 -4.02 -22.99
CA TYR A 507 11.61 -3.71 -22.30
C TYR A 507 10.67 -2.80 -23.12
N LEU A 508 11.12 -2.33 -24.29
CA LEU A 508 10.29 -1.61 -25.25
C LEU A 508 10.06 -2.43 -26.51
N ASN A 509 8.90 -2.27 -27.13
CA ASN A 509 8.60 -2.78 -28.45
C ASN A 509 8.11 -1.63 -29.31
N ARG A 510 8.67 -1.48 -30.52
CA ARG A 510 8.14 -0.52 -31.48
C ARG A 510 6.80 -1.03 -32.01
N VAL A 511 5.78 -0.18 -31.96
CA VAL A 511 4.45 -0.48 -32.47
C VAL A 511 4.41 -0.12 -33.95
N GLU A 512 4.08 -1.10 -34.79
CA GLU A 512 4.10 -0.98 -36.26
C GLU A 512 2.76 -0.58 -36.89
#